data_AF-A0A2R6EXC8-F1
#
_entry.id   AF-A0A2R6EXC8-F1
#
_cell.length_a   1.000
_cell.length_b   1.000
_cell.length_c   1.000
_cell.angle_alpha   90.00
_cell.angle_beta   90.00
_cell.angle_gamma   90.00
#
_symmetry.space_group_name_H-M   'P 1'
#
loop_
_entity.id
_entity.type
_entity.pdbx_description
1 polymer ?
#
loop_
_entity_poly.entity_id
_entity_poly.type
_entity_poly.pdbx_seq_one_letter_code
_entity_poly.pdbx_strand_id
1 'polypeptide(L)'
;MGRRVANGRAVETALARAADELDDETGAVLERGVTRQRQLQVGVREAFLGRHGALAAVPSRRVRGSIALVALAGDEGRPAGDALLGMSDHLEDLQRIEAEARHSMDHVCRTLASTGTVFGPLVAGATVGLADSMSGGDLLPGGGQSLAWLGAPVGLYVLFLAVLLAALSTGLTRGIDRSLVGYRAGRALVAATVTFLGSYLVVGGLA
;
A
#
# COMPACT_ATOMS: atom_id res chain seq x y z
N MET A 1 16.96 14.47 -13.39
CA MET A 1 17.78 13.87 -14.47
C MET A 1 16.95 13.29 -15.60
N GLY A 2 16.18 12.21 -15.35
CA GLY A 2 15.39 11.51 -16.39
C GLY A 2 14.48 12.41 -17.22
N ARG A 3 13.63 13.22 -16.58
CA ARG A 3 12.72 14.19 -17.25
C ARG A 3 13.42 15.29 -18.05
N ARG A 4 14.73 15.47 -17.94
CA ARG A 4 15.49 16.52 -18.65
C ARG A 4 16.25 15.98 -19.87
N VAL A 5 16.80 14.76 -19.77
CA VAL A 5 17.40 14.02 -20.89
C VAL A 5 16.32 13.66 -21.92
N ALA A 6 15.14 13.29 -21.40
CA ALA A 6 13.87 13.19 -22.10
C ALA A 6 13.52 14.36 -23.05
N ASN A 7 13.82 15.59 -22.65
CA ASN A 7 13.46 16.79 -23.41
C ASN A 7 14.51 17.14 -24.48
N GLY A 8 15.31 16.16 -24.92
CA GLY A 8 16.37 16.34 -25.92
C GLY A 8 17.54 17.21 -25.45
N ARG A 9 17.68 17.44 -24.13
CA ARG A 9 18.86 18.15 -23.59
C ARG A 9 20.00 17.16 -23.39
N ALA A 10 21.16 17.54 -23.90
CA ALA A 10 22.42 16.82 -23.75
C ALA A 10 22.64 16.43 -22.27
N VAL A 11 22.99 15.17 -22.02
CA VAL A 11 23.20 14.57 -20.68
C VAL A 11 24.16 15.42 -19.85
N GLU A 12 25.11 16.05 -20.53
CA GLU A 12 26.10 17.02 -20.05
C GLU A 12 25.44 18.24 -19.38
N THR A 13 24.36 18.76 -19.97
CA THR A 13 23.63 19.92 -19.44
C THR A 13 22.78 19.52 -18.23
N ALA A 14 22.27 18.30 -18.22
CA ALA A 14 21.54 17.78 -17.08
C ALA A 14 22.50 17.58 -15.89
N LEU A 15 23.67 16.98 -16.12
CA LEU A 15 24.72 16.79 -15.11
C LEU A 15 25.22 18.10 -14.50
N ALA A 16 25.51 19.11 -15.34
CA ALA A 16 25.92 20.43 -14.86
C ALA A 16 24.89 21.03 -13.91
N ARG A 17 23.59 20.93 -14.23
CA ARG A 17 22.55 21.47 -13.36
C ARG A 17 22.32 20.70 -12.06
N ALA A 18 22.56 19.38 -11.99
CA ALA A 18 22.51 18.73 -10.66
C ALA A 18 23.72 19.05 -9.82
N ALA A 19 24.88 19.28 -10.43
CA ALA A 19 26.02 19.78 -9.67
C ALA A 19 25.67 21.12 -9.00
N ASP A 20 24.96 22.00 -9.71
CA ASP A 20 24.49 23.29 -9.15
C ASP A 20 23.31 23.17 -8.16
N GLU A 21 22.51 22.09 -8.21
CA GLU A 21 21.33 21.90 -7.34
C GLU A 21 21.67 21.15 -6.02
N LEU A 22 22.84 20.51 -5.94
CA LEU A 22 23.27 19.70 -4.80
C LEU A 22 24.42 20.41 -4.08
N ASP A 23 24.17 20.92 -2.88
CA ASP A 23 25.18 21.59 -2.05
C ASP A 23 25.98 20.63 -1.14
N ASP A 24 25.90 19.32 -1.40
CA ASP A 24 26.52 18.27 -0.58
C ASP A 24 27.77 17.67 -1.24
N GLU A 25 28.37 16.65 -0.60
CA GLU A 25 29.54 15.95 -1.13
C GLU A 25 29.26 15.26 -2.48
N THR A 26 28.00 14.93 -2.76
CA THR A 26 27.55 14.40 -4.05
C THR A 26 27.63 15.47 -5.13
N GLY A 27 27.20 16.69 -4.82
CA GLY A 27 27.37 17.87 -5.66
C GLY A 27 28.83 18.14 -6.03
N ALA A 28 29.72 18.12 -5.04
CA ALA A 28 31.16 18.32 -5.27
C ALA A 28 31.81 17.22 -6.14
N VAL A 29 31.30 15.98 -6.12
CA VAL A 29 31.73 14.92 -7.02
C VAL A 29 31.22 15.17 -8.45
N LEU A 30 29.97 15.59 -8.60
CA LEU A 30 29.37 15.92 -9.89
C LEU A 30 30.06 17.13 -10.54
N GLU A 31 30.32 18.18 -9.78
CA GLU A 31 31.00 19.40 -10.23
C GLU A 31 32.41 19.10 -10.76
N ARG A 32 33.19 18.27 -10.03
CA ARG A 32 34.51 17.83 -10.48
C ARG A 32 34.45 17.10 -11.82
N GLY A 33 33.47 16.22 -11.99
CA GLY A 33 33.31 15.49 -13.24
C GLY A 33 32.85 16.38 -14.39
N VAL A 34 31.93 17.32 -14.15
CA VAL A 34 31.49 18.32 -15.15
C VAL A 34 32.64 19.25 -15.55
N THR A 35 33.42 19.71 -14.58
CA THR A 35 34.59 20.57 -14.81
C THR A 35 35.63 19.85 -15.67
N ARG A 36 35.95 18.60 -15.32
CA ARG A 36 36.89 17.76 -16.09
C ARG A 36 36.39 17.49 -17.50
N GLN A 37 35.10 17.19 -17.64
CA GLN A 37 34.46 17.00 -18.94
C GLN A 37 34.65 18.22 -19.84
N ARG A 38 34.43 19.44 -19.32
CA ARG A 38 34.61 20.69 -20.07
C ARG A 38 36.07 20.99 -20.38
N GLN A 39 36.97 20.80 -19.43
CA GLN A 39 38.40 21.09 -19.60
C GLN A 39 39.08 20.14 -20.59
N LEU A 40 38.70 18.87 -20.58
CA LEU A 40 39.32 17.84 -21.42
C LEU A 40 38.54 17.53 -22.70
N GLN A 41 37.34 18.11 -22.87
CA GLN A 41 36.44 17.85 -24.01
C GLN A 41 36.18 16.34 -24.23
N VAL A 42 36.01 15.59 -23.13
CA VAL A 42 35.78 14.15 -23.14
C VAL A 42 34.34 13.82 -22.75
N GLY A 43 33.82 12.66 -23.16
CA GLY A 43 32.49 12.20 -22.78
C GLY A 43 32.31 11.92 -21.28
N VAL A 44 31.05 11.84 -20.83
CA VAL A 44 30.68 11.62 -19.41
C VAL A 44 31.34 10.37 -18.83
N ARG A 45 31.47 9.30 -19.63
CA ARG A 45 32.16 8.07 -19.20
C ARG A 45 33.61 8.34 -18.81
N GLU A 46 34.36 9.04 -19.64
CA GLU A 46 35.78 9.32 -19.41
C GLU A 46 35.97 10.33 -18.28
N ALA A 47 35.10 11.34 -18.19
CA ALA A 47 35.16 12.35 -17.13
C ALA A 47 34.89 11.77 -15.72
N PHE A 48 34.02 10.77 -15.59
CA PHE A 48 33.63 10.21 -14.29
C PHE A 48 34.25 8.85 -13.96
N LEU A 49 34.40 7.97 -14.95
CA LEU A 49 34.88 6.59 -14.79
C LEU A 49 36.28 6.35 -15.37
N GLY A 50 36.88 7.34 -16.04
CA GLY A 50 38.22 7.24 -16.59
C GLY A 50 39.29 7.06 -15.50
N ARG A 51 40.55 6.88 -15.94
CA ARG A 51 41.69 6.55 -15.06
C ARG A 51 41.90 7.52 -13.89
N HIS A 52 41.42 8.77 -14.04
CA HIS A 52 41.41 9.80 -12.98
C HIS A 52 40.03 10.45 -12.83
N GLY A 53 38.95 9.73 -13.18
CA GLY A 53 37.60 10.28 -13.20
C GLY A 53 37.12 10.75 -11.82
N ALA A 54 36.07 11.58 -11.80
CA ALA A 54 35.55 12.15 -10.55
C ALA A 54 35.13 11.09 -9.50
N LEU A 55 34.81 9.87 -9.94
CA LEU A 55 34.49 8.73 -9.07
C LEU A 55 35.69 7.89 -8.64
N ALA A 56 36.92 8.28 -8.98
CA ALA A 56 38.14 7.59 -8.53
C ALA A 56 38.24 7.57 -6.99
N ALA A 57 37.78 8.64 -6.33
CA ALA A 57 37.74 8.76 -4.87
C ALA A 57 36.51 8.09 -4.21
N VAL A 58 35.54 7.60 -4.99
CA VAL A 58 34.28 7.04 -4.47
C VAL A 58 34.29 5.51 -4.62
N PRO A 59 34.37 4.73 -3.53
CA PRO A 59 34.49 3.27 -3.60
C PRO A 59 33.17 2.51 -3.87
N SER A 60 32.09 3.19 -4.25
CA SER A 60 30.77 2.57 -4.43
C SER A 60 30.56 2.00 -5.84
N ARG A 61 30.36 0.68 -5.94
CA ARG A 61 30.00 0.00 -7.21
C ARG A 61 28.65 0.46 -7.77
N ARG A 62 27.68 0.75 -6.88
CA ARG A 62 26.32 1.18 -7.30
C ARG A 62 26.37 2.54 -7.99
N VAL A 63 27.12 3.50 -7.45
CA VAL A 63 27.29 4.84 -8.04
C VAL A 63 27.99 4.76 -9.39
N ARG A 64 29.05 3.93 -9.51
CA ARG A 64 29.70 3.67 -10.80
C ARG A 64 28.75 3.08 -11.83
N GLY A 65 27.92 2.12 -11.44
CA GLY A 65 26.91 1.52 -12.31
C GLY A 65 25.90 2.55 -12.83
N SER A 66 25.37 3.40 -11.95
CA SER A 66 24.43 4.45 -12.32
C SER A 66 25.04 5.46 -13.30
N ILE A 67 26.27 5.94 -13.04
CA ILE A 67 26.98 6.86 -13.95
C ILE A 67 27.35 6.19 -15.27
N ALA A 68 27.67 4.89 -15.28
CA ALA A 68 27.93 4.15 -16.51
C ALA A 68 26.68 4.07 -17.40
N LEU A 69 25.50 3.84 -16.80
CA LEU A 69 24.23 3.83 -17.52
C LEU A 69 23.86 5.22 -18.07
N VAL A 70 24.11 6.28 -17.28
CA VAL A 70 23.91 7.66 -17.74
C VAL A 70 24.86 8.02 -18.88
N ALA A 71 26.11 7.58 -18.81
CA ALA A 71 27.09 7.81 -19.86
C ALA A 71 26.75 7.03 -21.14
N LEU A 72 26.27 5.79 -21.03
CA LEU A 72 25.80 4.99 -22.16
C LEU A 72 24.59 5.64 -22.84
N ALA A 73 23.62 6.11 -22.05
CA ALA A 73 22.46 6.84 -22.56
C ALA A 73 22.84 8.17 -23.26
N GLY A 74 23.95 8.79 -22.87
CA GLY A 74 24.50 9.96 -23.57
C GLY A 74 25.18 9.62 -24.90
N ASP A 75 25.81 8.45 -24.99
CA ASP A 75 26.57 7.97 -26.17
C ASP A 75 25.64 7.46 -27.28
N GLU A 76 24.50 6.85 -26.93
CA GLU A 76 23.52 6.30 -27.89
C GLU A 76 22.49 7.31 -28.41
N GLY A 77 22.40 8.52 -27.81
CA GLY A 77 21.65 9.65 -28.35
C GLY A 77 20.10 9.54 -28.30
N ARG A 78 19.43 10.36 -29.14
CA ARG A 78 17.96 10.60 -29.13
C ARG A 78 17.05 9.35 -29.21
N PRO A 79 17.34 8.30 -30.00
CA PRO A 79 16.41 7.16 -30.18
C PRO A 79 16.23 6.30 -28.92
N ALA A 80 17.29 6.13 -28.13
CA ALA A 80 17.22 5.38 -26.87
C ALA A 80 16.51 6.18 -25.77
N GLY A 81 16.63 7.52 -25.80
CA GLY A 81 15.96 8.43 -24.87
C GLY A 81 14.43 8.40 -24.99
N ASP A 82 13.91 8.42 -26.22
CA ASP A 82 12.46 8.36 -26.48
C ASP A 82 11.85 7.02 -26.05
N ALA A 83 12.58 5.92 -26.24
CA ALA A 83 12.14 4.59 -25.78
C ALA A 83 12.15 4.48 -24.24
N LEU A 84 13.17 5.00 -23.57
CA LEU A 84 13.26 5.03 -22.10
C LEU A 84 12.19 5.92 -21.47
N LEU A 85 11.86 7.03 -22.14
CA LEU A 85 10.75 7.90 -21.79
C LEU A 85 9.41 7.18 -21.91
N GLY A 86 9.16 6.53 -23.06
CA GLY A 86 7.92 5.78 -23.27
C GLY A 86 7.72 4.68 -22.23
N MET A 87 8.79 3.98 -21.84
CA MET A 87 8.74 3.02 -20.74
C MET A 87 8.51 3.69 -19.37
N SER A 88 9.09 4.87 -19.15
CA SER A 88 8.88 5.64 -17.90
C SER A 88 7.43 6.10 -17.77
N ASP A 89 6.83 6.61 -18.84
CA ASP A 89 5.41 7.00 -18.86
C ASP A 89 4.51 5.79 -18.59
N HIS A 90 4.84 4.62 -19.16
CA HIS A 90 4.10 3.39 -18.88
C HIS A 90 4.25 2.92 -17.43
N LEU A 91 5.43 3.06 -16.82
CA LEU A 91 5.63 2.75 -15.41
C LEU A 91 4.88 3.75 -14.50
N GLU A 92 4.86 5.04 -14.84
CA GLU A 92 4.06 6.05 -14.14
C GLU A 92 2.55 5.73 -14.25
N ASP A 93 2.09 5.30 -15.43
CA ASP A 93 0.71 4.84 -15.64
C ASP A 93 0.37 3.60 -14.82
N LEU A 94 1.24 2.58 -14.82
CA LEU A 94 1.05 1.37 -14.02
C LEU A 94 1.03 1.68 -12.52
N GLN A 95 1.90 2.57 -12.04
CA GLN A 95 1.91 3.01 -10.64
C GLN A 95 0.62 3.75 -10.28
N ARG A 96 0.09 4.57 -11.19
CA ARG A 96 -1.19 5.25 -11.00
C ARG A 96 -2.34 4.26 -10.93
N ILE A 97 -2.40 3.29 -11.84
CA ILE A 97 -3.41 2.22 -11.84
C ILE A 97 -3.32 1.38 -10.56
N GLU A 98 -2.11 1.02 -10.13
CA GLU A 98 -1.90 0.30 -8.87
C GLU A 98 -2.42 1.11 -7.67
N ALA A 99 -2.09 2.41 -7.62
CA ALA A 99 -2.54 3.28 -6.54
C ALA A 99 -4.08 3.37 -6.48
N GLU A 100 -4.73 3.51 -7.64
CA GLU A 100 -6.19 3.57 -7.75
C GLU A 100 -6.85 2.24 -7.36
N ALA A 101 -6.32 1.12 -7.85
CA ALA A 101 -6.78 -0.22 -7.47
C ALA A 101 -6.63 -0.45 -5.96
N ARG A 102 -5.49 -0.04 -5.38
CA ARG A 102 -5.23 -0.15 -3.94
C ARG A 102 -6.19 0.72 -3.12
N HIS A 103 -6.50 1.93 -3.59
CA HIS A 103 -7.48 2.80 -2.95
C HIS A 103 -8.89 2.21 -2.96
N SER A 104 -9.30 1.60 -4.09
CA SER A 104 -10.58 0.91 -4.23
C SER A 104 -10.68 -0.31 -3.30
N MET A 105 -9.63 -1.12 -3.24
CA MET A 105 -9.55 -2.26 -2.32
C MET A 105 -9.61 -1.82 -0.85
N ASP A 106 -8.87 -0.77 -0.47
CA ASP A 106 -8.92 -0.18 0.87
C ASP A 106 -10.33 0.28 1.24
N HIS A 107 -11.05 0.87 0.29
CA HIS A 107 -12.43 1.30 0.48
C HIS A 107 -13.36 0.11 0.73
N VAL A 108 -13.35 -0.90 -0.13
CA VAL A 108 -14.18 -2.11 0.02
C VAL A 108 -13.85 -2.86 1.31
N CYS A 109 -12.56 -3.03 1.63
CA CYS A 109 -12.10 -3.70 2.85
C CYS A 109 -12.52 -2.97 4.12
N ARG A 110 -12.53 -1.63 4.10
CA ARG A 110 -13.01 -0.81 5.23
C ARG A 110 -14.51 -1.00 5.45
N THR A 111 -15.29 -1.03 4.37
CA THR A 111 -16.74 -1.28 4.45
C THR A 111 -17.02 -2.68 4.99
N LEU A 112 -16.37 -3.72 4.44
CA LEU A 112 -16.50 -5.09 4.93
C LEU A 112 -16.12 -5.23 6.42
N ALA A 113 -15.05 -4.56 6.86
CA ALA A 113 -14.64 -4.57 8.25
C ALA A 113 -15.68 -3.87 9.16
N SER A 114 -16.25 -2.75 8.73
CA SER A 114 -17.33 -2.06 9.45
C SER A 114 -18.57 -2.96 9.57
N THR A 115 -18.96 -3.62 8.48
CA THR A 115 -20.08 -4.57 8.49
C THR A 115 -19.83 -5.76 9.41
N GLY A 116 -18.64 -6.35 9.36
CA GLY A 116 -18.29 -7.51 10.20
C GLY A 116 -18.20 -7.17 11.69
N THR A 117 -17.88 -5.93 12.05
CA THR A 117 -17.66 -5.54 13.46
C THR A 117 -18.88 -4.90 14.13
N VAL A 118 -19.73 -4.19 13.36
CA VAL A 118 -20.85 -3.43 13.90
C VAL A 118 -22.18 -3.93 13.36
N PHE A 119 -22.40 -3.82 12.05
CA PHE A 119 -23.74 -4.06 11.49
C PHE A 119 -24.18 -5.54 11.55
N GLY A 120 -23.29 -6.47 11.23
CA GLY A 120 -23.56 -7.91 11.29
C GLY A 120 -23.93 -8.37 12.70
N PRO A 121 -23.10 -8.07 13.72
CA PRO A 121 -23.42 -8.36 15.12
C PRO A 121 -24.70 -7.70 15.63
N LEU A 122 -24.96 -6.45 15.23
CA LEU A 122 -26.17 -5.72 15.66
C LEU A 122 -27.43 -6.40 15.14
N VAL A 123 -27.51 -6.67 13.82
CA VAL A 123 -28.67 -7.32 13.19
C VAL A 123 -28.88 -8.71 13.80
N ALA A 124 -27.81 -9.50 13.93
CA ALA A 124 -27.90 -10.83 14.52
C ALA A 124 -28.39 -10.82 15.98
N GLY A 125 -27.87 -9.90 16.80
CA GLY A 125 -28.31 -9.75 18.20
C GLY A 125 -29.78 -9.36 18.30
N ALA A 126 -30.25 -8.46 17.42
CA ALA A 126 -31.65 -8.05 17.38
C ALA A 126 -32.57 -9.18 16.91
N THR A 127 -32.17 -9.94 15.88
CA THR A 127 -32.95 -11.10 15.40
C THR A 127 -33.06 -12.19 16.46
N VAL A 128 -31.96 -12.50 17.17
CA VAL A 128 -31.98 -13.50 18.24
C VAL A 128 -32.83 -13.01 19.42
N GLY A 129 -32.71 -11.73 19.81
CA GLY A 129 -33.53 -11.15 20.88
C GLY A 129 -35.03 -11.19 20.57
N LEU A 130 -35.42 -10.88 19.33
CA LEU A 130 -36.81 -11.00 18.87
C LEU A 130 -37.30 -12.45 18.83
N ALA A 131 -36.47 -13.39 18.35
CA ALA A 131 -36.84 -14.80 18.31
C ALA A 131 -37.09 -15.36 19.73
N ASP A 132 -36.28 -14.93 20.69
CA ASP A 132 -36.40 -15.34 22.09
C ASP A 132 -37.68 -14.76 22.72
N SER A 133 -37.96 -13.47 22.52
CA SER A 133 -39.18 -12.83 23.05
C SER A 133 -40.47 -13.40 22.46
N MET A 134 -40.48 -13.74 21.18
CA MET A 134 -41.61 -14.43 20.54
C MET A 134 -41.81 -15.86 21.07
N SER A 135 -40.74 -16.52 21.55
CA SER A 135 -40.83 -17.86 22.15
C SER A 135 -41.24 -17.84 23.63
N GLY A 136 -41.04 -16.71 24.33
CA GLY A 136 -41.45 -16.51 25.71
C GLY A 136 -42.90 -16.03 25.88
N GLY A 137 -43.50 -15.44 24.85
CA GLY A 137 -44.90 -15.01 24.85
C GLY A 137 -45.86 -16.13 24.45
N ASP A 138 -46.86 -16.40 25.29
CA ASP A 138 -47.96 -17.39 25.10
C ASP A 138 -48.92 -17.05 23.93
N LEU A 139 -48.45 -16.30 22.93
CA LEU A 139 -49.23 -15.75 21.81
C LEU A 139 -49.52 -16.77 20.69
N LEU A 140 -48.96 -17.98 20.77
CA LEU A 140 -49.14 -19.05 19.78
C LEU A 140 -49.54 -20.38 20.45
N PRO A 141 -50.77 -20.90 20.22
CA PRO A 141 -51.18 -22.19 20.76
C PRO A 141 -50.39 -23.31 20.07
N GLY A 142 -49.39 -23.86 20.78
CA GLY A 142 -48.45 -24.88 20.28
C GLY A 142 -46.96 -24.54 20.45
N GLY A 143 -46.61 -23.33 20.91
CA GLY A 143 -45.24 -22.80 21.01
C GLY A 143 -44.42 -23.27 22.22
N GLY A 144 -44.36 -24.58 22.49
CA GLY A 144 -43.67 -25.12 23.68
C GLY A 144 -42.14 -25.28 23.56
N GLN A 145 -41.53 -25.00 22.41
CA GLN A 145 -40.09 -25.14 22.23
C GLN A 145 -39.42 -23.76 22.18
N SER A 146 -38.76 -23.41 23.29
CA SER A 146 -37.89 -22.25 23.37
C SER A 146 -36.87 -22.27 22.23
N LEU A 147 -36.80 -21.20 21.46
CA LEU A 147 -35.79 -20.99 20.41
C LEU A 147 -34.45 -20.52 21.00
N ALA A 148 -34.25 -20.58 22.32
CA ALA A 148 -32.99 -20.21 22.98
C ALA A 148 -31.77 -20.93 22.39
N TRP A 149 -31.97 -22.13 21.82
CA TRP A 149 -30.91 -22.89 21.16
C TRP A 149 -30.39 -22.22 19.88
N LEU A 150 -31.13 -21.30 19.23
CA LEU A 150 -30.69 -20.60 18.02
C LEU A 150 -29.63 -19.52 18.29
N GLY A 151 -29.61 -18.95 19.50
CA GLY A 151 -28.69 -17.87 19.84
C GLY A 151 -27.22 -18.30 19.77
N ALA A 152 -26.92 -19.53 20.20
CA ALA A 152 -25.54 -20.03 20.23
C ALA A 152 -24.95 -20.28 18.82
N PRO A 153 -25.63 -20.99 17.89
CA PRO A 153 -25.17 -21.12 16.51
C PRO A 153 -25.05 -19.77 15.81
N VAL A 154 -26.05 -18.89 15.93
CA VAL A 154 -26.05 -17.57 15.25
C VAL A 154 -24.91 -16.69 15.79
N GLY A 155 -24.73 -16.63 17.10
CA GLY A 155 -23.62 -15.89 17.72
C GLY A 155 -22.26 -16.40 17.29
N LEU A 156 -22.08 -17.74 17.22
CA LEU A 156 -20.85 -18.35 16.72
C LEU A 156 -20.56 -17.96 15.27
N TYR A 157 -21.56 -18.05 14.37
CA TYR A 157 -21.41 -17.66 12.97
C TYR A 157 -21.01 -16.18 12.82
N VAL A 158 -21.63 -15.30 13.61
CA VAL A 158 -21.37 -13.86 13.57
C VAL A 158 -19.98 -13.53 14.08
N LEU A 159 -19.55 -14.11 15.20
CA LEU A 159 -18.20 -13.95 15.74
C LEU A 159 -17.14 -14.47 14.77
N PHE A 160 -17.40 -15.63 14.16
CA PHE A 160 -16.54 -16.19 13.12
C PHE A 160 -16.44 -15.27 11.91
N LEU A 161 -17.56 -14.74 11.42
CA LEU A 161 -17.59 -13.82 10.28
C LEU A 161 -16.86 -12.51 10.59
N ALA A 162 -17.01 -11.99 11.81
CA ALA A 162 -16.31 -10.78 12.27
C ALA A 162 -14.80 -10.96 12.25
N VAL A 163 -14.30 -12.09 12.75
CA VAL A 163 -12.88 -12.44 12.70
C VAL A 163 -12.40 -12.64 11.26
N LEU A 164 -13.17 -13.38 10.45
CA LEU A 164 -12.82 -13.69 9.07
C LEU A 164 -12.71 -12.42 8.22
N LEU A 165 -13.70 -11.51 8.31
CA LEU A 165 -13.71 -10.24 7.57
C LEU A 165 -12.57 -9.31 8.02
N ALA A 166 -12.27 -9.26 9.32
CA ALA A 166 -11.14 -8.48 9.84
C ALA A 166 -9.79 -9.04 9.36
N ALA A 167 -9.65 -10.36 9.32
CA ALA A 167 -8.46 -11.03 8.82
C ALA A 167 -8.27 -10.79 7.31
N LEU A 168 -9.33 -10.94 6.51
CA LEU A 168 -9.30 -10.69 5.06
C LEU A 168 -8.98 -9.22 4.75
N SER A 169 -9.64 -8.27 5.41
CA SER A 169 -9.38 -6.84 5.28
C SER A 169 -7.92 -6.48 5.60
N THR A 170 -7.36 -7.08 6.66
CA THR A 170 -5.97 -6.82 7.05
C THR A 170 -4.97 -7.47 6.09
N GLY A 171 -5.23 -8.71 5.66
CA GLY A 171 -4.38 -9.44 4.73
C GLY A 171 -4.28 -8.79 3.35
N LEU A 172 -5.40 -8.26 2.84
CA LEU A 172 -5.44 -7.59 1.54
C LEU A 172 -4.76 -6.21 1.55
N THR A 173 -4.84 -5.46 2.65
CA THR A 173 -4.31 -4.08 2.72
C THR A 173 -2.84 -4.01 3.12
N ARG A 174 -2.34 -4.94 3.95
CA ARG A 174 -0.99 -4.89 4.54
C ARG A 174 -0.07 -6.04 4.15
N GLY A 175 -0.56 -7.01 3.38
CA GLY A 175 0.15 -8.26 3.15
C GLY A 175 0.07 -9.20 4.37
N ILE A 176 0.52 -10.45 4.20
CA ILE A 176 0.40 -11.50 5.23
C ILE A 176 1.45 -11.28 6.33
N ASP A 177 1.19 -10.31 7.21
CA ASP A 177 1.90 -10.17 8.47
C ASP A 177 1.08 -10.83 9.59
N ARG A 178 1.49 -12.05 9.97
CA ARG A 178 0.80 -12.87 10.99
C ARG A 178 0.65 -12.15 12.33
N SER A 179 1.56 -11.26 12.69
CA SER A 179 1.53 -10.54 13.97
C SER A 179 0.42 -9.47 14.02
N LEU A 180 0.25 -8.76 12.90
CA LEU A 180 -0.70 -7.67 12.75
C LEU A 180 -2.13 -8.17 12.54
N VAL A 181 -2.28 -9.31 11.86
CA VAL A 181 -3.55 -10.01 11.68
C VAL A 181 -4.11 -10.46 13.03
N GLY A 182 -3.27 -11.03 13.91
CA GLY A 182 -3.70 -11.50 15.23
C GLY A 182 -4.26 -10.40 16.13
N TYR A 183 -3.57 -9.26 16.23
CA TYR A 183 -4.01 -8.14 17.07
C TYR A 183 -5.33 -7.52 16.60
N ARG A 184 -5.49 -7.31 15.28
CA ARG A 184 -6.72 -6.73 14.71
C ARG A 184 -7.89 -7.69 14.73
N ALA A 185 -7.65 -8.98 14.49
CA ALA A 185 -8.66 -10.02 14.65
C ALA A 185 -9.17 -10.07 16.09
N GLY A 186 -8.28 -9.99 17.08
CA GLY A 186 -8.66 -9.90 18.49
C GLY A 186 -9.53 -8.67 18.80
N ARG A 187 -9.15 -7.49 18.30
CA ARG A 187 -9.94 -6.27 18.50
C ARG A 187 -11.30 -6.32 17.81
N ALA A 188 -11.37 -6.91 16.62
CA ALA A 188 -12.61 -7.13 15.89
C ALA A 188 -13.54 -8.11 16.61
N LEU A 189 -12.99 -9.20 17.16
CA LEU A 189 -13.74 -10.17 17.95
C LEU A 189 -14.35 -9.50 19.19
N VAL A 190 -13.57 -8.70 19.93
CA VAL A 190 -14.07 -7.97 21.11
C VAL A 190 -15.17 -6.99 20.73
N ALA A 191 -14.98 -6.19 19.69
CA ALA A 191 -15.98 -5.23 19.22
C ALA A 191 -17.29 -5.92 18.77
N ALA A 192 -17.18 -7.02 18.03
CA ALA A 192 -18.32 -7.81 17.58
C ALA A 192 -19.06 -8.46 18.77
N THR A 193 -18.32 -8.99 19.74
CA THR A 193 -18.90 -9.58 20.97
C THR A 193 -19.71 -8.54 21.75
N VAL A 194 -19.14 -7.35 21.98
CA VAL A 194 -19.81 -6.26 22.69
C VAL A 194 -21.05 -5.79 21.94
N THR A 195 -20.96 -5.63 20.61
CA THR A 195 -22.08 -5.18 19.79
C THR A 195 -23.22 -6.20 19.75
N PHE A 196 -22.90 -7.50 19.64
CA PHE A 196 -23.88 -8.58 19.66
C PHE A 196 -24.62 -8.65 21.01
N LEU A 197 -23.87 -8.68 22.12
CA LEU A 197 -24.46 -8.74 23.46
C LEU A 197 -25.28 -7.48 23.78
N GLY A 198 -24.78 -6.30 23.39
CA GLY A 198 -25.50 -5.04 23.55
C GLY A 198 -26.83 -5.03 22.79
N SER A 199 -26.83 -5.45 21.52
CA SER A 199 -28.05 -5.54 20.72
C SER A 199 -29.05 -6.55 21.29
N TYR A 200 -28.59 -7.74 21.69
CA TYR A 200 -29.44 -8.76 22.32
C TYR A 200 -30.08 -8.26 23.62
N LEU A 201 -29.30 -7.63 24.50
CA LEU A 201 -29.81 -7.10 25.78
C LEU A 201 -30.80 -5.96 25.60
N VAL A 202 -30.56 -5.05 24.64
CA VAL A 202 -31.49 -3.95 24.36
C VAL A 202 -32.83 -4.47 23.87
N VAL A 203 -32.83 -5.42 22.93
CA VAL A 203 -34.06 -5.99 22.39
C VAL A 203 -34.76 -6.90 23.40
N GLY A 204 -34.00 -7.74 24.11
CA GLY A 204 -34.53 -8.63 25.14
C GLY A 204 -35.04 -7.92 26.39
N GLY A 205 -34.52 -6.72 26.71
CA GLY A 205 -35.01 -5.89 27.82
C GLY A 205 -36.18 -4.97 27.45
N LEU A 206 -36.48 -4.82 26.15
CA LEU A 206 -37.64 -4.07 25.65
C LEU A 206 -38.89 -4.94 25.46
N ALA A 207 -38.75 -6.26 25.52
CA ALA A 207 -39.85 -7.24 25.45
C ALA A 207 -40.28 -7.69 26.85
#